data_AF-A0A8T3BV98-F1
#
_entry.id   AF-A0A8T3BV98-F1
#
_cell.length_a   1.000
_cell.length_b   1.000
_cell.length_c   1.000
_cell.angle_alpha   90.00
_cell.angle_beta   90.00
_cell.angle_gamma   90.00
#
_symmetry.space_group_name_H-M   'P 1'
#
loop_
_entity.id
_entity.type
_entity.pdbx_description
1 polymer ?
#
loop_
_entity_poly.entity_id
_entity_poly.type
_entity_poly.pdbx_seq_one_letter_code
_entity_poly.pdbx_strand_id
1 'polypeptide(L)'
;MGLAREKLQPAAGPLYGFDNRPVGVEGTITLPVTMGEFPRQVTHSAQFIVVKSESAYNAIFGRPLQSIFKAIASVPHLKMKFPTPVGIGEVRGNQKEAQSCYLRQAQPCPSVTLSIENFDLQNEDDLYRASPVED
;
A
#
# COMPACT_ATOMS: atom_id res chain seq x y z
N MET A 1 15.41 4.89 -3.00
CA MET A 1 15.76 3.94 -1.92
C MET A 1 17.17 3.33 -2.03
N GLY A 2 17.95 3.56 -3.09
CA GLY A 2 19.37 3.13 -3.12
C GLY A 2 19.60 1.61 -3.03
N LEU A 3 18.60 0.80 -3.39
CA LEU A 3 18.70 -0.65 -3.36
C LEU A 3 19.52 -1.12 -4.58
N ALA A 4 20.60 -1.85 -4.30
CA ALA A 4 21.47 -2.46 -5.29
C ALA A 4 20.71 -3.57 -6.04
N ARG A 5 20.66 -3.49 -7.38
CA ARG A 5 19.90 -4.44 -8.22
C ARG A 5 20.44 -5.86 -8.12
N GLU A 6 21.72 -5.98 -7.82
CA GLU A 6 22.45 -7.23 -7.67
C GLU A 6 21.98 -8.05 -6.46
N LYS A 7 21.26 -7.42 -5.52
CA LYS A 7 20.68 -8.09 -4.34
C LYS A 7 19.26 -8.61 -4.58
N LEU A 8 18.68 -8.36 -5.76
CA LEU A 8 17.34 -8.81 -6.10
C LEU A 8 17.36 -10.28 -6.50
N GLN A 9 16.43 -11.05 -5.95
CA GLN A 9 16.19 -12.42 -6.38
C GLN A 9 15.20 -12.41 -7.56
N PRO A 10 15.37 -13.29 -8.56
CA PRO A 10 14.42 -13.40 -9.66
C PRO A 10 13.00 -13.67 -9.15
N ALA A 11 12.02 -12.97 -9.72
CA ALA A 11 10.61 -13.16 -9.43
C ALA A 11 9.87 -13.54 -10.71
N ALA A 12 8.90 -14.44 -10.62
CA ALA A 12 8.12 -14.87 -11.77
C ALA A 12 6.78 -14.13 -11.84
N GLY A 13 6.45 -13.63 -13.03
CA GLY A 13 5.15 -13.07 -13.35
C GLY A 13 5.00 -11.57 -13.05
N PRO A 14 3.99 -10.92 -13.65
CA PRO A 14 3.69 -9.51 -13.41
C PRO A 14 2.90 -9.31 -12.09
N LEU A 15 3.02 -8.11 -11.52
CA LEU A 15 2.21 -7.65 -10.41
C LEU A 15 0.89 -7.07 -10.92
N TYR A 16 -0.24 -7.46 -10.33
CA TYR A 16 -1.58 -6.94 -10.64
C TYR A 16 -2.12 -6.05 -9.52
N GLY A 17 -3.00 -5.11 -9.87
CA GLY A 17 -3.73 -4.28 -8.90
C GLY A 17 -2.97 -3.06 -8.36
N PHE A 18 -1.75 -2.80 -8.84
CA PHE A 18 -0.99 -1.59 -8.48
C PHE A 18 -1.34 -0.39 -9.39
N ASP A 19 -1.45 -0.62 -10.70
CA ASP A 19 -1.70 0.42 -11.71
C ASP A 19 -2.81 0.03 -12.71
N ASN A 20 -3.75 -0.83 -12.27
CA ASN A 20 -4.81 -1.40 -13.13
C ASN A 20 -4.31 -2.04 -14.44
N ARG A 21 -3.02 -2.36 -14.49
CA ARG A 21 -2.30 -2.99 -15.59
C ARG A 21 -1.27 -3.97 -15.01
N PRO A 22 -0.86 -5.00 -15.76
CA PRO A 22 0.24 -5.86 -15.34
C PRO A 22 1.54 -5.03 -15.29
N VAL A 23 2.16 -4.99 -14.12
CA VAL A 23 3.43 -4.28 -13.89
C VAL A 23 4.58 -5.28 -13.83
N GLY A 24 5.65 -4.99 -14.57
CA GLY A 24 6.87 -5.79 -14.57
C GLY A 24 7.56 -5.77 -13.20
N VAL A 25 7.94 -6.94 -12.71
CA VAL A 25 8.65 -7.12 -11.45
C VAL A 25 10.15 -7.20 -11.73
N GLU A 26 10.95 -6.38 -11.05
CA GLU A 26 12.42 -6.38 -11.13
C GLU A 26 13.03 -7.53 -10.31
N GLY A 27 12.32 -7.96 -9.26
CA GLY A 27 12.70 -9.11 -8.44
C GLY A 27 12.03 -9.06 -7.07
N THR A 28 12.47 -9.93 -6.17
CA THR A 28 12.13 -9.85 -4.74
C THR A 28 13.36 -9.50 -3.90
N ILE A 29 13.13 -8.87 -2.75
CA ILE A 29 14.17 -8.54 -1.78
C ILE A 29 13.65 -8.72 -0.37
N THR A 30 14.45 -9.33 0.51
CA THR A 30 14.14 -9.40 1.94
C THR A 30 14.81 -8.23 2.66
N LEU A 31 14.02 -7.39 3.31
CA LEU A 31 14.50 -6.23 4.05
C LEU A 31 14.05 -6.28 5.52
N PRO A 32 14.91 -5.85 6.46
CA PRO A 32 14.46 -5.57 7.82
C PRO A 32 13.58 -4.30 7.80
N VAL A 33 12.35 -4.43 8.27
CA VAL A 33 11.40 -3.33 8.42
C VAL A 33 11.28 -3.00 9.89
N THR A 34 11.59 -1.77 10.26
CA THR A 34 11.36 -1.26 11.61
C THR A 34 10.13 -0.37 11.60
N MET A 35 9.14 -0.68 12.45
CA MET A 35 7.98 0.17 12.69
C MET A 35 8.07 0.82 14.07
N GLY A 36 7.69 2.10 14.13
CA GLY A 36 7.70 2.90 15.36
C GLY A 36 9.00 3.64 15.61
N GLU A 37 9.05 4.26 16.77
CA GLU A 37 10.20 5.01 17.28
C GLU A 37 10.57 4.48 18.66
N PHE A 38 11.85 4.56 19.03
CA PHE A 38 12.31 4.18 20.36
C PHE A 38 11.54 4.96 21.45
N PRO A 39 11.08 4.30 22.53
CA PRO A 39 11.31 2.90 22.92
C PRO A 39 10.29 1.89 22.37
N ARG A 40 9.29 2.33 21.59
CA ARG A 40 8.18 1.51 21.10
C ARG A 40 8.33 1.22 19.61
N GLN A 41 9.40 0.51 19.29
CA GLN A 41 9.66 0.03 17.93
C GLN A 41 9.75 -1.50 17.88
N VAL A 42 9.46 -2.07 16.72
CA VAL A 42 9.64 -3.50 16.45
C VAL A 42 10.20 -3.67 15.04
N THR A 43 11.08 -4.66 14.88
CA THR A 43 11.73 -4.95 13.60
C THR A 43 11.42 -6.38 13.17
N HIS A 44 10.94 -6.53 11.93
CA HIS A 44 10.73 -7.83 11.30
C HIS A 44 11.34 -7.85 9.90
N SER A 45 11.89 -9.00 9.51
CA SER A 45 12.30 -9.23 8.12
C SER A 45 11.06 -9.51 7.27
N ALA A 46 10.92 -8.82 6.16
CA ALA A 46 9.84 -9.03 5.21
C ALA A 46 10.35 -9.07 3.77
N GLN A 47 9.76 -9.95 2.97
CA GLN A 47 10.02 -10.03 1.55
C GLN A 47 9.14 -9.01 0.80
N PHE A 48 9.77 -8.22 -0.06
CA PHE A 48 9.13 -7.23 -0.91
C PHE A 48 9.27 -7.64 -2.37
N ILE A 49 8.23 -7.35 -3.15
CA ILE A 49 8.27 -7.35 -4.60
C ILE A 49 8.75 -5.97 -5.03
N VAL A 50 9.81 -5.93 -5.85
CA VAL A 50 10.38 -4.68 -6.36
C VAL A 50 9.85 -4.43 -7.76
N VAL A 51 9.22 -3.29 -7.96
CA VAL A 51 8.73 -2.83 -9.26
C VAL A 51 9.39 -1.51 -9.60
N LYS A 52 9.71 -1.31 -10.89
CA LYS A 52 10.18 -0.02 -11.38
C LYS A 52 8.99 0.80 -11.86
N SER A 53 8.51 1.72 -11.03
CA SER A 53 7.38 2.59 -11.35
C SER A 53 7.61 4.01 -10.85
N GLU A 54 7.07 4.98 -11.59
CA GLU A 54 6.92 6.35 -11.11
C GLU A 54 5.72 6.37 -10.15
N SER A 55 5.99 6.31 -8.85
CA SER A 55 4.98 6.30 -7.79
C SER A 55 5.33 7.29 -6.68
N ALA A 56 4.33 7.92 -6.07
CA ALA A 56 4.49 8.71 -4.84
C ALA A 56 4.84 7.83 -3.63
N TYR A 57 4.73 6.51 -3.76
CA TYR A 57 5.04 5.55 -2.71
C TYR A 57 6.39 4.88 -2.93
N ASN A 58 7.21 4.87 -1.88
CA ASN A 58 8.47 4.11 -1.87
C ASN A 58 8.23 2.61 -1.58
N ALA A 59 7.23 2.28 -0.76
CA ALA A 59 6.86 0.92 -0.39
C ALA A 59 5.37 0.86 -0.05
N ILE A 60 4.74 -0.29 -0.28
CA ILE A 60 3.32 -0.52 0.00
C ILE A 60 3.20 -1.64 1.02
N PHE A 61 2.55 -1.33 2.13
CA PHE A 61 2.38 -2.27 3.23
C PHE A 61 1.05 -2.98 3.08
N GLY A 62 1.08 -4.07 2.31
CA GLY A 62 -0.08 -4.94 2.13
C GLY A 62 -0.46 -5.71 3.40
N ARG A 63 -1.54 -6.49 3.29
CA ARG A 63 -2.05 -7.35 4.37
C ARG A 63 -1.01 -8.30 4.98
N PRO A 64 -0.09 -8.93 4.22
CA PRO A 64 0.92 -9.81 4.80
C PRO A 64 1.81 -9.10 5.82
N LEU A 65 2.28 -7.90 5.48
CA LEU A 65 3.11 -7.13 6.40
C LEU A 65 2.30 -6.65 7.61
N GLN A 66 1.07 -6.19 7.40
CA GLN A 66 0.20 -5.80 8.52
C GLN A 66 -0.06 -6.98 9.47
N SER A 67 -0.19 -8.21 8.95
CA SER A 67 -0.34 -9.42 9.76
C SER A 67 0.92 -9.74 10.58
N ILE A 68 2.11 -9.65 9.98
CA ILE A 68 3.40 -9.85 10.67
C ILE A 68 3.52 -8.93 11.88
N PHE A 69 3.19 -7.65 11.70
CA PHE A 69 3.27 -6.64 12.76
C PHE A 69 2.06 -6.64 13.69
N LYS A 70 1.03 -7.47 13.44
CA LYS A 70 -0.29 -7.40 14.12
C LYS A 70 -0.82 -5.96 14.14
N ALA A 71 -0.61 -5.25 13.02
CA ALA A 71 -0.86 -3.84 12.90
C ALA A 71 -2.35 -3.56 12.66
N ILE A 72 -2.87 -2.54 13.33
CA ILE A 72 -4.24 -2.07 13.18
C ILE A 72 -4.17 -0.63 12.67
N ALA A 73 -4.62 -0.43 11.43
CA ALA A 73 -4.70 0.90 10.82
C ALA A 73 -6.07 1.54 11.10
N SER A 74 -6.04 2.81 11.48
CA SER A 74 -7.20 3.67 11.63
C SER A 74 -7.10 4.80 10.62
N VAL A 75 -7.86 4.67 9.53
CA VAL A 75 -8.00 5.68 8.47
C VAL A 75 -8.42 7.05 9.00
N PRO A 76 -9.47 7.20 9.84
CA PRO A 76 -9.92 8.53 10.27
C PRO A 76 -8.86 9.27 11.09
N HIS A 77 -7.97 8.54 11.77
CA HIS A 77 -6.91 9.14 12.57
C HIS A 77 -5.55 9.19 11.86
N LEU A 78 -5.46 8.62 10.65
CA LEU A 78 -4.21 8.38 9.92
C LEU A 78 -3.13 7.77 10.82
N LYS A 79 -3.52 6.75 11.61
CA LYS A 79 -2.64 6.10 12.59
C LYS A 79 -2.64 4.61 12.39
N MET A 80 -1.49 3.99 12.60
CA MET A 80 -1.34 2.54 12.65
C MET A 80 -0.73 2.15 13.99
N LYS A 81 -1.41 1.29 14.75
CA LYS A 81 -0.94 0.77 16.04
C LYS A 81 -0.48 -0.67 15.90
N PHE A 82 0.52 -1.05 16.67
CA PHE A 82 1.07 -2.40 16.67
C PHE A 82 1.65 -2.73 18.06
N PRO A 83 1.63 -4.00 18.48
CA PRO A 83 2.26 -4.42 19.72
C PRO A 83 3.79 -4.36 19.63
N THR A 84 4.42 -3.99 20.75
CA THR A 84 5.86 -4.01 20.98
C THR A 84 6.14 -4.62 22.37
N PRO A 85 7.36 -5.08 22.67
CA PRO A 85 7.68 -5.64 24.00
C PRO A 85 7.42 -4.67 25.17
N VAL A 86 7.44 -3.36 24.92
CA VAL A 86 7.28 -2.30 25.93
C VAL A 86 5.86 -1.70 25.92
N GLY A 87 4.95 -2.20 25.08
CA GLY A 87 3.57 -1.72 24.98
C GLY A 87 3.11 -1.50 23.54
N ILE A 88 2.21 -0.55 23.30
CA ILE A 88 1.69 -0.28 21.95
C ILE A 88 2.50 0.84 21.28
N GLY A 89 3.09 0.50 20.13
CA GLY A 89 3.71 1.44 19.20
C GLY A 89 2.67 2.08 18.29
N GLU A 90 2.99 3.27 17.77
CA GLU A 90 2.15 4.02 16.85
C GLU A 90 3.00 4.58 15.71
N VAL A 91 2.50 4.46 14.48
CA VAL A 91 2.96 5.26 13.34
C VAL A 91 1.84 6.22 12.97
N ARG A 92 2.16 7.51 12.88
CA ARG A 92 1.22 8.56 12.44
C ARG A 92 1.57 9.00 11.03
N GLY A 93 0.57 9.01 10.16
CA GLY A 93 0.65 9.59 8.83
C GLY A 93 0.66 11.12 8.88
N ASN A 94 1.33 11.73 7.90
CA ASN A 94 1.35 13.17 7.69
C ASN A 94 0.61 13.52 6.40
N GLN A 95 -0.57 14.11 6.53
CA GLN A 95 -1.42 14.42 5.38
C GLN A 95 -0.81 15.49 4.46
N LYS A 96 -0.10 16.48 5.01
CA LYS A 96 0.51 17.55 4.20
C LYS A 96 1.64 17.01 3.32
N GLU A 97 2.49 16.16 3.91
CA GLU A 97 3.55 15.49 3.17
C GLU A 97 2.97 14.53 2.12
N ALA A 98 1.95 13.75 2.48
CA ALA A 98 1.28 12.86 1.53
C ALA A 98 0.68 13.62 0.34
N GLN A 99 0.01 14.75 0.59
CA GLN A 99 -0.53 15.63 -0.45
C GLN A 99 0.57 16.21 -1.34
N SER A 100 1.66 16.70 -0.74
CA SER A 100 2.81 17.24 -1.47
C SER A 100 3.44 16.18 -2.39
N CYS A 101 3.66 14.95 -1.88
CA CYS A 101 4.17 13.84 -2.68
C CYS A 101 3.23 13.50 -3.85
N TYR A 102 1.93 13.45 -3.60
CA TYR A 102 0.95 13.18 -4.65
C TYR A 102 0.93 14.26 -5.73
N LEU A 103 0.93 15.54 -5.33
CA LEU A 103 0.92 16.67 -6.28
C LEU A 103 2.20 16.75 -7.11
N ARG A 104 3.37 16.38 -6.55
CA ARG A 104 4.62 16.31 -7.32
C ARG A 104 4.60 15.20 -8.38
N GLN A 105 3.88 14.12 -8.12
CA GLN A 105 3.79 12.99 -9.04
C GLN A 105 2.68 13.19 -10.08
N ALA A 106 1.59 13.86 -9.71
CA ALA A 106 0.48 14.11 -10.62
C ALA A 106 0.95 14.92 -11.83
N GLN A 107 0.95 14.29 -13.01
CA GLN A 107 1.07 15.02 -14.26
C GLN A 107 -0.19 15.88 -14.45
N PRO A 108 -0.08 17.15 -14.89
CA PRO A 108 -1.25 17.92 -15.29
C PRO A 108 -1.93 17.20 -16.46
N CYS A 109 -3.03 16.52 -16.18
CA CYS A 109 -3.92 16.06 -17.23
C CYS A 109 -4.69 17.31 -17.70
N PRO A 110 -4.69 17.67 -19.00
CA PRO A 110 -5.58 18.72 -19.49
C PRO A 110 -7.02 18.23 -19.27
N SER A 111 -7.64 18.82 -18.24
CA SER A 111 -9.03 18.66 -17.77
C SER A 111 -9.87 17.58 -18.46
N VAL A 112 -9.96 16.41 -17.84
CA VAL A 112 -11.29 15.81 -17.69
C VAL A 112 -11.68 16.04 -16.24
N THR A 113 -12.35 17.15 -15.98
CA THR A 113 -13.08 17.35 -14.74
C THR A 113 -14.19 16.30 -14.74
N LEU A 114 -13.96 15.16 -14.08
CA LEU A 114 -15.05 14.28 -13.69
C LEU A 114 -15.76 14.98 -12.54
N SER A 115 -16.67 15.87 -12.90
CA SER A 115 -17.63 16.48 -11.98
C SER A 115 -18.29 15.35 -11.20
N ILE A 116 -18.34 15.46 -9.87
CA ILE A 116 -19.02 14.47 -9.00
C ILE A 116 -20.50 14.34 -9.37
N GLU A 117 -21.05 15.30 -10.10
CA GLU A 117 -22.39 15.25 -10.70
C GLU A 117 -22.57 14.13 -11.75
N ASN A 118 -21.50 13.56 -12.30
CA ASN A 118 -21.56 12.45 -13.26
C ASN A 118 -21.39 11.07 -12.59
N PHE A 119 -21.40 10.99 -11.26
CA PHE A 119 -21.52 9.70 -10.56
C PHE A 119 -23.00 9.30 -10.57
N ASP A 120 -23.42 8.70 -11.67
CA ASP A 120 -24.77 8.17 -11.80
C ASP A 120 -24.94 6.99 -10.84
N LEU A 121 -25.53 7.25 -9.67
CA LEU A 121 -25.91 6.24 -8.68
C LEU A 121 -27.19 5.51 -9.07
N GLN A 122 -27.69 5.68 -10.32
CA GLN A 122 -28.91 5.04 -10.81
C GLN A 122 -28.59 3.95 -11.84
N ASN A 123 -28.07 2.81 -11.37
CA ASN A 123 -28.43 1.47 -11.88
C ASN A 123 -27.74 0.35 -11.08
N GLU A 124 -28.10 0.23 -9.81
CA GLU A 124 -27.89 -1.00 -9.03
C GLU A 124 -29.27 -1.51 -8.57
N ASP A 125 -30.15 -1.79 -9.54
CA ASP A 125 -31.37 -2.57 -9.32
C ASP A 125 -31.31 -3.92 -10.05
N ASP A 126 -30.11 -4.49 -10.19
CA ASP A 126 -29.93 -5.89 -10.56
C ASP A 126 -29.15 -6.64 -9.46
N LEU A 127 -29.95 -7.25 -8.60
CA LEU A 127 -29.55 -8.08 -7.48
C LEU A 127 -28.92 -9.42 -7.95
N TYR A 128 -27.73 -9.40 -8.56
CA TYR A 128 -26.94 -10.63 -8.76
C TYR A 128 -25.98 -10.88 -7.60
N ARG A 129 -26.55 -11.04 -6.40
CA ARG A 129 -25.86 -11.72 -5.31
C ARG A 129 -25.86 -13.21 -5.64
N ALA A 130 -24.71 -13.75 -6.07
CA ALA A 130 -24.53 -15.18 -6.17
C ALA A 130 -24.85 -15.82 -4.82
N SER A 131 -25.83 -16.71 -4.80
CA SER A 131 -26.20 -17.49 -3.62
C SER A 131 -25.04 -18.40 -3.21
N PRO A 132 -24.82 -18.64 -1.89
CA PRO A 132 -23.86 -19.65 -1.45
C PRO A 132 -24.26 -21.02 -2.01
N VAL A 133 -23.29 -21.76 -2.55
CA VAL A 133 -23.43 -23.20 -2.78
C VAL A 133 -23.34 -23.86 -1.41
N GLU A 134 -24.44 -24.41 -0.93
CA GLU A 134 -24.44 -25.34 0.19
C GLU A 134 -24.17 -26.76 -0.37
N ASP A 135 -23.21 -27.47 0.21
CA ASP A 135 -23.03 -28.92 0.10
C ASP A 135 -23.85 -29.64 1.18
#